data_AF-A0AAW2DX34-F1
#
_entry.id   AF-A0AAW2DX34-F1
#
_cell.length_a   1.000
_cell.length_b   1.000
_cell.length_c   1.000
_cell.angle_alpha   90.00
_cell.angle_beta   90.00
_cell.angle_gamma   90.00
#
_symmetry.space_group_name_H-M   'P 1'
#
loop_
_entity.id
_entity.type
_entity.pdbx_description
1 polymer ?
#
loop_
_entity_poly.entity_id
_entity_poly.type
_entity_poly.pdbx_seq_one_letter_code
_entity_poly.pdbx_strand_id
1 'polypeptide(L)'
;MAGNNVDLDDGEASSAERRKLYLAVLNDDWKSVKNMENIQRIITDKGETTLHIAAAANQEDFVKNLVEECKGQDLTAYDVRNTVLTYAAASGNVNIARAMLEGNSSLANIDKVKPLIMAASLGHSEMVEYLYNQIRLEIHEWDQNDQDKLFITCVEGNLYGIAKEMLTANNDLAKATTTDGETVLRVLARNPSAFVNGLKLKQENSKQASELFKKCLQEYRGDARNSLEIPEALFDAAEEGNIECLIMLIHFKFDLLGKKKAGKSIFHVAAEKRHESIFYLLNEIGSIGDLIIDAIEADGSNILHLVAELAPNEKLNAISGAALQMQREMLWFKEVEKFVRPVFKEMKNRNMETPYVVFARTHKELRTKGEKWMIDTANYSMVVATLICSTMFSGLIADGLDRSSRHYLSFSVASAISLFSSSTSLVMFLSILTSRYSYNDFVLWLPLRLLIGIASLCISIAAMMVAFFTSFMLTNHNGKELPVIFAVIGLFAIAPIICGVLKWSLFVDIARSTFFPFKPRQRLLYKEVSHDHEPASRAFNLAPPV
;
A
#
# COMPACT_ATOMS: atom_id res chain seq x y z
N MET A 1 27.39 37.90 -22.15
CA MET A 1 27.16 39.32 -22.51
C MET A 1 26.16 39.29 -23.65
N ALA A 2 24.93 39.82 -23.62
CA ALA A 2 24.32 40.84 -22.77
C ALA A 2 23.13 40.28 -21.97
N GLY A 3 22.96 40.73 -20.73
CA GLY A 3 21.75 40.51 -19.95
C GLY A 3 20.75 41.60 -20.29
N ASN A 4 19.59 41.22 -20.83
CA ASN A 4 18.44 42.11 -20.90
C ASN A 4 17.83 42.19 -19.51
N ASN A 5 18.30 43.15 -18.70
CA ASN A 5 17.47 43.70 -17.63
C ASN A 5 16.27 44.36 -18.33
N VAL A 6 15.09 43.76 -18.19
CA VAL A 6 13.84 44.47 -18.45
C VAL A 6 13.67 45.39 -17.26
N ASP A 7 14.24 46.60 -17.33
CA ASP A 7 13.93 47.67 -16.39
C ASP A 7 12.44 47.99 -16.56
N LEU A 8 11.62 47.52 -15.62
CA LEU A 8 10.19 47.86 -15.52
C LEU A 8 10.00 49.25 -14.90
N ASP A 9 10.74 50.25 -15.41
CA ASP A 9 10.62 51.65 -14.97
C ASP A 9 9.46 52.35 -15.69
N ASP A 10 8.24 51.83 -15.48
CA ASP A 10 7.01 52.41 -16.00
C ASP A 10 6.21 53.04 -14.85
N GLY A 11 5.79 54.30 -15.01
CA GLY A 11 5.11 55.10 -13.98
C GLY A 11 3.89 54.44 -13.30
N GLU A 12 3.46 55.01 -12.16
CA GLU A 12 2.41 54.47 -11.27
C GLU A 12 1.16 53.92 -12.00
N ALA A 13 0.71 54.58 -13.08
CA ALA A 13 -0.43 54.16 -13.88
C ALA A 13 -0.25 52.79 -14.58
N SER A 14 0.94 52.50 -15.12
CA SER A 14 1.26 51.20 -15.75
C SER A 14 1.29 50.08 -14.71
N SER A 15 1.80 50.37 -13.51
CA SER A 15 1.81 49.42 -12.39
C SER A 15 0.41 49.07 -11.87
N ALA A 16 -0.50 50.06 -11.85
CA ALA A 16 -1.88 49.88 -11.40
C ALA A 16 -2.68 49.06 -12.41
N GLU A 17 -2.48 49.27 -13.72
CA GLU A 17 -3.08 48.45 -14.77
C GLU A 17 -2.59 47.00 -14.72
N ARG A 18 -1.28 46.76 -14.58
CA ARG A 18 -0.72 45.40 -14.41
C ARG A 18 -1.34 44.70 -13.22
N ARG A 19 -1.47 45.38 -12.07
CA ARG A 19 -2.10 44.83 -10.87
C ARG A 19 -3.58 44.52 -11.09
N LYS A 20 -4.33 45.41 -11.75
CA LYS A 20 -5.75 45.19 -12.07
C LYS A 20 -5.91 43.97 -12.99
N LEU A 21 -5.08 43.87 -14.01
CA LEU A 21 -5.10 42.75 -14.95
C LEU A 21 -4.72 41.43 -14.27
N TYR A 22 -3.68 41.44 -13.43
CA TYR A 22 -3.27 40.28 -12.63
C TYR A 22 -4.39 39.78 -11.71
N LEU A 23 -5.08 40.70 -11.01
CA LEU A 23 -6.23 40.35 -10.16
C LEU A 23 -7.44 39.85 -10.97
N ALA A 24 -7.70 40.42 -12.15
CA ALA A 24 -8.78 39.97 -13.01
C ALA A 24 -8.52 38.54 -13.51
N VAL A 25 -7.28 38.24 -13.93
CA VAL A 25 -6.84 36.90 -14.30
C VAL A 25 -7.07 35.93 -13.14
N LEU A 26 -6.57 36.23 -11.94
CA LEU A 26 -6.72 35.34 -10.78
C LEU A 26 -8.18 35.04 -10.39
N ASN A 27 -9.11 35.94 -10.72
CA ASN A 27 -10.54 35.79 -10.42
C ASN A 27 -11.40 35.33 -11.62
N ASP A 28 -10.78 34.96 -12.75
CA ASP A 28 -11.46 34.62 -14.00
C ASP A 28 -12.40 35.74 -14.53
N ASP A 29 -12.12 37.00 -14.18
CA ASP A 29 -12.97 38.14 -14.48
C ASP A 29 -12.59 38.78 -15.83
N TRP A 30 -12.88 38.07 -16.92
CA TRP A 30 -12.68 38.58 -18.27
C TRP A 30 -13.46 39.89 -18.53
N LYS A 31 -14.65 40.03 -17.95
CA LYS A 31 -15.57 41.14 -18.23
C LYS A 31 -15.02 42.50 -17.80
N SER A 32 -14.24 42.56 -16.71
CA SER A 32 -13.67 43.82 -16.22
C SER A 32 -12.45 44.31 -17.02
N VAL A 33 -11.86 43.44 -17.84
CA VAL A 33 -10.64 43.74 -18.61
C VAL A 33 -10.80 43.61 -20.13
N LYS A 34 -11.93 43.08 -20.64
CA LYS A 34 -12.16 42.87 -22.08
C LYS A 34 -11.99 44.10 -22.99
N ASN A 35 -12.14 45.31 -22.44
CA ASN A 35 -12.00 46.57 -23.19
C ASN A 35 -10.64 47.25 -22.97
N MET A 36 -9.71 46.60 -22.25
CA MET A 36 -8.36 47.12 -22.10
C MET A 36 -7.60 46.95 -23.41
N GLU A 37 -6.85 47.98 -23.83
CA GLU A 37 -5.92 47.83 -24.94
C GLU A 37 -4.73 46.95 -24.50
N ASN A 38 -4.20 46.15 -25.43
CA ASN A 38 -3.03 45.29 -25.20
C ASN A 38 -3.17 44.37 -23.95
N ILE A 39 -4.25 43.58 -23.88
CA ILE A 39 -4.51 42.66 -22.76
C ILE A 39 -3.37 41.63 -22.61
N GLN A 40 -2.83 41.14 -23.72
CA GLN A 40 -1.69 40.22 -23.71
C GLN A 40 -0.38 41.00 -23.56
N ARG A 41 0.08 41.15 -22.31
CA ARG A 41 1.30 41.91 -21.96
C ARG A 41 2.07 41.23 -20.82
N ILE A 42 3.31 41.64 -20.59
CA ILE A 42 4.09 41.24 -19.40
C ILE A 42 3.47 41.88 -18.16
N ILE A 43 3.15 41.07 -17.15
CA ILE A 43 2.53 41.53 -15.90
C ILE A 43 3.37 41.23 -14.65
N THR A 44 4.46 40.48 -14.76
CA THR A 44 5.38 40.20 -13.63
C THR A 44 6.82 40.57 -13.94
N ASP A 45 7.62 40.77 -12.88
CA ASP A 45 9.04 41.09 -12.96
C ASP A 45 9.91 39.96 -13.53
N LYS A 46 9.35 38.75 -13.62
CA LYS A 46 10.01 37.60 -14.24
C LYS A 46 9.77 37.51 -15.74
N GLY A 47 8.97 38.42 -16.30
CA GLY A 47 8.58 38.41 -17.71
C GLY A 47 7.29 37.64 -18.00
N GLU A 48 6.58 37.11 -16.99
CA GLU A 48 5.37 36.32 -17.25
C GLU A 48 4.26 37.20 -17.83
N THR A 49 3.66 36.74 -18.94
CA THR A 49 2.56 37.44 -19.60
C THR A 49 1.20 37.12 -18.97
N THR A 50 0.18 37.90 -19.33
CA THR A 50 -1.22 37.65 -18.95
C THR A 50 -1.64 36.20 -19.20
N LEU A 51 -1.30 35.64 -20.37
CA LEU A 51 -1.62 34.26 -20.71
C LEU A 51 -0.84 33.23 -19.85
N HIS A 52 0.41 33.51 -19.47
CA HIS A 52 1.16 32.64 -18.55
C HIS A 52 0.46 32.55 -17.18
N ILE A 53 0.07 33.70 -16.63
CA ILE A 53 -0.60 33.73 -15.33
C ILE A 53 -2.00 33.10 -15.41
N ALA A 54 -2.75 33.30 -16.51
CA ALA A 54 -4.05 32.67 -16.68
C ALA A 54 -3.95 31.14 -16.77
N ALA A 55 -2.95 30.62 -17.49
CA ALA A 55 -2.66 29.20 -17.58
C ALA A 55 -2.25 28.60 -16.21
N ALA A 56 -1.37 29.30 -15.49
CA ALA A 56 -0.89 28.90 -14.17
C ALA A 56 -2.00 28.93 -13.12
N ALA A 57 -2.89 29.92 -13.18
CA ALA A 57 -4.04 30.08 -12.31
C ALA A 57 -5.21 29.14 -12.67
N ASN A 58 -5.07 28.34 -13.72
CA ASN A 58 -6.06 27.39 -14.20
C ASN A 58 -7.41 28.03 -14.61
N GLN A 59 -7.35 29.19 -15.27
CA GLN A 59 -8.54 29.98 -15.63
C GLN A 59 -8.93 29.73 -17.08
N GLU A 60 -9.70 28.67 -17.29
CA GLU A 60 -10.04 28.15 -18.62
C GLU A 60 -10.78 29.17 -19.49
N ASP A 61 -11.80 29.83 -18.94
CA ASP A 61 -12.61 30.79 -19.69
C ASP A 61 -11.80 32.04 -20.03
N PHE A 62 -11.01 32.56 -19.09
CA PHE A 62 -10.07 33.64 -19.37
C PHE A 62 -9.10 33.29 -20.50
N VAL A 63 -8.49 32.10 -20.46
CA VAL A 63 -7.56 31.62 -21.49
C VAL A 63 -8.25 31.54 -22.85
N LYS A 64 -9.44 30.94 -22.94
CA LYS A 64 -10.17 30.81 -24.20
C LYS A 64 -10.47 32.16 -24.82
N ASN A 65 -11.02 33.09 -24.04
CA ASN A 65 -11.34 34.43 -24.53
C ASN A 65 -10.06 35.18 -24.98
N LEU A 66 -8.98 35.07 -24.21
CA LEU A 66 -7.71 35.72 -24.52
C LEU A 66 -7.06 35.15 -25.81
N VAL A 67 -7.07 33.83 -25.99
CA VAL A 67 -6.56 33.18 -27.21
C VAL A 67 -7.39 33.58 -28.43
N GLU A 68 -8.71 33.72 -28.29
CA GLU A 68 -9.59 34.18 -29.37
C GLU A 68 -9.31 35.63 -29.80
N GLU A 69 -9.13 36.55 -28.85
CA GLU A 69 -8.74 37.95 -29.11
C GLU A 69 -7.34 38.05 -29.74
N CYS A 70 -6.42 37.16 -29.36
CA CYS A 70 -5.04 37.14 -29.85
C CYS A 70 -4.84 36.32 -31.14
N LYS A 71 -5.90 35.87 -31.82
CA LYS A 71 -5.78 35.13 -33.09
C LYS A 71 -4.96 35.90 -34.12
N GLY A 72 -3.79 35.37 -34.49
CA GLY A 72 -2.87 35.96 -35.45
C GLY A 72 -1.70 36.77 -34.85
N GLN A 73 -1.62 36.90 -33.53
CA GLN A 73 -0.44 37.40 -32.83
C GLN A 73 0.50 36.24 -32.47
N ASP A 74 1.79 36.51 -32.44
CA ASP A 74 2.79 35.52 -32.06
C ASP A 74 2.67 35.20 -30.55
N LEU A 75 2.04 34.07 -30.23
CA LEU A 75 1.90 33.56 -28.87
C LEU A 75 3.24 33.08 -28.26
N THR A 76 4.34 33.06 -29.03
CA THR A 76 5.63 32.52 -28.59
C THR A 76 6.49 33.49 -27.76
N ALA A 77 5.95 34.64 -27.37
CA ALA A 77 6.74 35.77 -26.86
C ALA A 77 6.82 35.88 -25.31
N TYR A 78 8.00 35.48 -24.81
CA TYR A 78 8.79 35.94 -23.64
C TYR A 78 8.36 35.62 -22.19
N ASP A 79 8.71 34.42 -21.71
CA ASP A 79 9.50 34.24 -20.47
C ASP A 79 10.81 33.54 -20.88
N VAL A 80 11.93 33.96 -20.31
CA VAL A 80 13.29 33.48 -20.61
C VAL A 80 13.45 31.97 -20.31
N ARG A 81 12.54 31.37 -19.53
CA ARG A 81 12.64 29.98 -19.04
C ARG A 81 11.50 29.01 -19.41
N ASN A 82 10.23 29.42 -19.43
CA ASN A 82 9.08 28.51 -19.57
C ASN A 82 8.10 28.99 -20.65
N THR A 83 7.45 28.08 -21.39
CA THR A 83 6.42 28.44 -22.36
C THR A 83 5.03 28.46 -21.69
N VAL A 84 4.08 29.24 -22.23
CA VAL A 84 2.69 29.24 -21.74
C VAL A 84 2.11 27.82 -21.63
N LEU A 85 2.40 26.96 -22.61
CA LEU A 85 1.93 25.57 -22.60
C LEU A 85 2.57 24.74 -21.48
N THR A 86 3.78 25.05 -21.01
CA THR A 86 4.34 24.40 -19.81
C THR A 86 3.59 24.77 -18.53
N TYR A 87 3.03 25.98 -18.41
CA TYR A 87 2.16 26.35 -17.29
C TYR A 87 0.81 25.63 -17.36
N ALA A 88 0.23 25.49 -18.56
CA ALA A 88 -0.96 24.68 -18.76
C ALA A 88 -0.73 23.20 -18.44
N ALA A 89 0.42 22.67 -18.87
CA ALA A 89 0.85 21.32 -18.52
C ALA A 89 1.06 21.15 -17.01
N ALA A 90 1.59 22.19 -16.34
CA ALA A 90 1.78 22.19 -14.90
C ALA A 90 0.48 22.28 -14.09
N SER A 91 -0.53 23.00 -14.61
CA SER A 91 -1.87 23.04 -14.01
C SER A 91 -2.70 21.79 -14.30
N GLY A 92 -2.33 21.02 -15.33
CA GLY A 92 -2.99 19.77 -15.70
C GLY A 92 -4.31 19.95 -16.46
N ASN A 93 -4.68 21.18 -16.82
CA ASN A 93 -5.96 21.45 -17.50
C ASN A 93 -5.85 21.27 -19.02
N VAL A 94 -6.36 20.14 -19.50
CA VAL A 94 -6.34 19.75 -20.91
C VAL A 94 -7.07 20.75 -21.82
N ASN A 95 -8.12 21.40 -21.35
CA ASN A 95 -8.87 22.37 -22.14
C ASN A 95 -8.06 23.65 -22.40
N ILE A 96 -7.28 24.10 -21.41
CA ILE A 96 -6.34 25.22 -21.55
C ILE A 96 -5.27 24.86 -22.58
N ALA A 97 -4.66 23.67 -22.47
CA ALA A 97 -3.67 23.20 -23.45
C ALA A 97 -4.26 23.08 -24.86
N ARG A 98 -5.49 22.57 -24.98
CA ARG A 98 -6.20 22.46 -26.26
C ARG A 98 -6.43 23.81 -26.92
N ALA A 99 -6.96 24.78 -26.16
CA ALA A 99 -7.18 26.14 -26.68
C ALA A 99 -5.87 26.77 -27.18
N MET A 100 -4.76 26.55 -26.47
CA MET A 100 -3.45 27.07 -26.89
C MET A 100 -2.91 26.40 -28.16
N LEU A 101 -3.05 25.07 -28.29
CA LEU A 101 -2.58 24.32 -29.45
C LEU A 101 -3.41 24.58 -30.70
N GLU A 102 -4.71 24.86 -30.56
CA GLU A 102 -5.56 25.35 -31.65
C GLU A 102 -5.08 26.72 -32.17
N GLY A 103 -4.57 27.58 -31.28
CA GLY A 103 -4.01 28.89 -31.63
C GLY A 103 -2.61 28.81 -32.26
N ASN A 104 -1.75 27.94 -31.75
CA ASN A 104 -0.41 27.69 -32.30
C ASN A 104 0.11 26.28 -31.94
N SER A 105 0.17 25.39 -32.94
CA SER A 105 0.64 24.01 -32.77
C SER A 105 2.13 23.89 -32.43
N SER A 106 2.96 24.87 -32.79
CA SER A 106 4.41 24.82 -32.53
C SER A 106 4.76 24.98 -31.05
N LEU A 107 3.80 25.37 -30.19
CA LEU A 107 4.00 25.53 -28.75
C LEU A 107 4.28 24.21 -28.03
N ALA A 108 3.90 23.08 -28.64
CA ALA A 108 4.03 21.75 -28.07
C ALA A 108 5.49 21.29 -27.89
N ASN A 109 6.42 21.85 -28.68
CA ASN A 109 7.79 21.34 -28.79
C ASN A 109 8.82 22.48 -28.92
N ILE A 110 8.90 23.35 -27.92
CA ILE A 110 9.88 24.44 -27.87
C ILE A 110 11.10 24.02 -27.03
N ASP A 111 12.30 24.23 -27.57
CA ASP A 111 13.61 23.69 -27.14
C ASP A 111 13.96 23.74 -25.64
N LYS A 112 13.44 24.69 -24.86
CA LYS A 112 13.91 24.88 -23.47
C LYS A 112 13.23 24.00 -22.44
N VAL A 113 11.92 23.80 -22.54
CA VAL A 113 11.13 23.04 -21.56
C VAL A 113 9.97 22.38 -22.30
N LYS A 114 9.93 21.06 -22.22
CA LYS A 114 8.95 20.24 -22.94
C LYS A 114 7.68 20.07 -22.09
N PRO A 115 6.51 20.63 -22.48
CA PRO A 115 5.27 20.58 -21.71
C PRO A 115 4.85 19.15 -21.34
N LEU A 116 5.08 18.20 -22.24
CA LEU A 116 4.78 16.79 -22.01
C LEU A 116 5.57 16.19 -20.84
N ILE A 117 6.87 16.49 -20.72
CA ILE A 117 7.71 16.05 -19.59
C ILE A 117 7.21 16.71 -18.29
N MET A 118 6.84 17.99 -18.34
CA MET A 118 6.29 18.70 -17.18
C MET A 118 4.99 18.03 -16.68
N ALA A 119 4.04 17.77 -17.57
CA ALA A 119 2.79 17.08 -17.23
C ALA A 119 3.05 15.70 -16.63
N ALA A 120 3.99 14.94 -17.20
CA ALA A 120 4.36 13.63 -16.68
C ALA A 120 4.97 13.72 -15.28
N SER A 121 5.88 14.67 -15.05
CA SER A 121 6.56 14.84 -13.76
C SER A 121 5.64 15.28 -12.62
N LEU A 122 4.50 15.90 -12.96
CA LEU A 122 3.48 16.33 -12.01
C LEU A 122 2.31 15.35 -11.90
N GLY A 123 2.36 14.22 -12.63
CA GLY A 123 1.36 13.15 -12.55
C GLY A 123 0.03 13.47 -13.23
N HIS A 124 -0.01 14.43 -14.18
CA HIS A 124 -1.24 14.83 -14.88
C HIS A 124 -1.56 13.88 -16.04
N SER A 125 -1.98 12.65 -15.74
CA SER A 125 -2.16 11.56 -16.71
C SER A 125 -2.97 11.95 -17.96
N GLU A 126 -4.12 12.62 -17.79
CA GLU A 126 -4.98 13.05 -18.92
C GLU A 126 -4.26 14.06 -19.83
N MET A 127 -3.49 14.97 -19.24
CA MET A 127 -2.65 15.92 -19.98
C MET A 127 -1.53 15.21 -20.73
N VAL A 128 -0.90 14.20 -20.13
CA VAL A 128 0.15 13.42 -20.79
C VAL A 128 -0.42 12.68 -21.99
N GLU A 129 -1.56 11.99 -21.83
CA GLU A 129 -2.24 11.31 -22.94
C GLU A 129 -2.59 12.28 -24.07
N TYR A 130 -3.13 13.46 -23.73
CA TYR A 130 -3.47 14.49 -24.72
C TYR A 130 -2.24 14.98 -25.47
N LEU A 131 -1.23 15.49 -24.76
CA LEU A 131 -0.01 16.05 -25.37
C LEU A 131 0.78 14.99 -26.13
N TYR A 132 0.91 13.78 -25.60
CA TYR A 132 1.61 12.67 -26.27
C TYR A 132 0.96 12.39 -27.63
N ASN A 133 -0.37 12.34 -27.72
CA ASN A 133 -1.06 12.12 -28.98
C ASN A 133 -0.89 13.27 -29.99
N GLN A 134 -0.64 14.51 -29.53
CA GLN A 134 -0.38 15.64 -30.43
C GLN A 134 1.02 15.59 -31.03
N ILE A 135 2.04 15.24 -30.23
CA ILE A 135 3.45 15.33 -30.63
C ILE A 135 4.17 13.99 -30.75
N ARG A 136 3.45 12.86 -30.73
CA ARG A 136 4.05 11.51 -30.79
C ARG A 136 5.07 11.36 -31.92
N LEU A 137 4.76 11.92 -33.09
CA LEU A 137 5.63 11.86 -34.26
C LEU A 137 6.84 12.80 -34.17
N GLU A 138 6.89 13.74 -33.24
CA GLU A 138 8.03 14.66 -33.07
C GLU A 138 8.99 14.18 -31.97
N ILE A 139 8.51 13.34 -31.04
CA ILE A 139 9.30 12.82 -29.91
C ILE A 139 10.57 12.09 -30.38
N HIS A 140 10.53 11.43 -31.55
CA HIS A 140 11.69 10.73 -32.10
C HIS A 140 12.84 11.65 -32.53
N GLU A 141 12.56 12.94 -32.76
CA GLU A 141 13.56 13.95 -33.11
C GLU A 141 14.20 14.59 -31.87
N TRP A 142 13.66 14.34 -30.67
CA TRP A 142 14.25 14.82 -29.43
C TRP A 142 15.59 14.16 -29.18
N ASP A 143 16.48 14.83 -28.44
CA ASP A 143 17.70 14.19 -28.00
C ASP A 143 17.41 13.01 -27.05
N GLN A 144 18.39 12.10 -26.95
CA GLN A 144 18.24 10.87 -26.17
C GLN A 144 17.94 11.14 -24.69
N ASN A 145 18.51 12.21 -24.11
CA ASN A 145 18.31 12.52 -22.69
C ASN A 145 16.87 12.94 -22.42
N ASP A 146 16.25 13.71 -23.31
CA ASP A 146 14.85 14.09 -23.18
C ASP A 146 13.88 12.93 -23.46
N GLN A 147 14.21 12.03 -24.39
CA GLN A 147 13.45 10.81 -24.60
C GLN A 147 13.52 9.86 -23.38
N ASP A 148 14.72 9.65 -22.84
CA ASP A 148 14.97 8.85 -21.63
C ASP A 148 14.21 9.43 -20.44
N LYS A 149 14.31 10.75 -20.23
CA LYS A 149 13.62 11.45 -19.15
C LYS A 149 12.11 11.32 -19.24
N LEU A 150 11.53 11.54 -20.42
CA LEU A 150 10.09 11.33 -20.64
C LEU A 150 9.69 9.89 -20.33
N PHE A 151 10.45 8.91 -20.85
CA PHE A 151 10.17 7.49 -20.65
C PHE A 151 10.18 7.10 -19.17
N ILE A 152 11.23 7.47 -18.44
CA ILE A 152 11.37 7.20 -17.00
C ILE A 152 10.23 7.85 -16.22
N THR A 153 9.93 9.11 -16.50
CA THR A 153 8.87 9.85 -15.81
C THR A 153 7.50 9.19 -16.04
N CYS A 154 7.23 8.69 -17.25
CA CYS A 154 6.02 7.93 -17.53
C CYS A 154 5.96 6.62 -16.73
N VAL A 155 7.09 5.91 -16.57
CA VAL A 155 7.14 4.68 -15.77
C VAL A 155 6.87 4.96 -14.29
N GLU A 156 7.55 5.96 -13.71
CA GLU A 156 7.36 6.37 -12.32
C GLU A 156 5.94 6.90 -12.07
N GLY A 157 5.36 7.59 -13.06
CA GLY A 157 3.98 8.07 -13.08
C GLY A 157 2.91 7.00 -13.33
N ASN A 158 3.27 5.72 -13.44
CA ASN A 158 2.38 4.60 -13.77
C ASN A 158 1.67 4.70 -15.13
N LEU A 159 2.23 5.46 -16.08
CA LEU A 159 1.74 5.62 -17.46
C LEU A 159 2.33 4.53 -18.37
N TYR A 160 2.14 3.27 -17.97
CA TYR A 160 2.78 2.11 -18.60
C TYR A 160 2.37 1.91 -20.07
N GLY A 161 1.14 2.29 -20.45
CA GLY A 161 0.69 2.28 -21.84
C GLY A 161 1.54 3.18 -22.75
N ILE A 162 1.71 4.44 -22.36
CA ILE A 162 2.54 5.41 -23.10
C ILE A 162 4.00 4.95 -23.12
N ALA A 163 4.55 4.56 -21.96
CA ALA A 163 5.91 4.06 -21.88
C ALA A 163 6.14 2.85 -22.81
N LYS A 164 5.20 1.90 -22.85
CA LYS A 164 5.27 0.74 -23.76
C LYS A 164 5.24 1.15 -25.23
N GLU A 165 4.45 2.15 -25.59
CA GLU A 165 4.43 2.69 -26.96
C GLU A 165 5.76 3.35 -27.32
N MET A 166 6.33 4.17 -26.42
CA MET A 166 7.64 4.78 -26.60
C MET A 166 8.73 3.72 -26.78
N LEU A 167 8.76 2.71 -25.92
CA LEU A 167 9.73 1.61 -26.02
C LEU A 167 9.59 0.82 -27.32
N THR A 168 8.39 0.73 -27.89
CA THR A 168 8.18 0.06 -29.19
C THR A 168 8.70 0.90 -30.35
N ALA A 169 8.74 2.22 -30.20
CA ALA A 169 9.29 3.13 -31.20
C ALA A 169 10.82 3.25 -31.08
N ASN A 170 11.36 3.21 -29.87
CA ASN A 170 12.79 3.27 -29.58
C ASN A 170 13.17 2.25 -28.49
N ASN A 171 13.79 1.14 -28.90
CA ASN A 171 14.20 0.07 -27.99
C ASN A 171 15.33 0.48 -27.04
N ASP A 172 16.15 1.49 -27.39
CA ASP A 172 17.28 1.92 -26.56
C ASP A 172 16.80 2.47 -25.20
N LEU A 173 15.53 2.92 -25.13
CA LEU A 173 14.87 3.35 -23.90
C LEU A 173 14.85 2.27 -22.81
N ALA A 174 14.94 0.98 -23.15
CA ALA A 174 15.06 -0.09 -22.15
C ALA A 174 16.30 0.06 -21.23
N LYS A 175 17.30 0.82 -21.68
CA LYS A 175 18.55 1.08 -20.98
C LYS A 175 18.63 2.49 -20.39
N ALA A 176 17.55 3.26 -20.49
CA ALA A 176 17.45 4.56 -19.86
C ALA A 176 17.66 4.43 -18.34
N THR A 177 18.41 5.37 -17.77
CA THR A 177 18.74 5.40 -16.35
C THR A 177 18.21 6.67 -15.68
N THR A 178 17.73 6.53 -14.45
CA THR A 178 17.37 7.67 -13.59
C THR A 178 18.58 8.54 -13.28
N THR A 179 18.36 9.68 -12.63
CA THR A 179 19.44 10.54 -12.13
C THR A 179 20.38 9.83 -11.16
N ASP A 180 19.88 8.80 -10.47
CA ASP A 180 20.65 7.97 -9.53
C ASP A 180 21.36 6.80 -10.23
N GLY A 181 21.22 6.69 -11.56
CA GLY A 181 21.82 5.63 -12.36
C GLY A 181 21.05 4.31 -12.33
N GLU A 182 19.80 4.28 -11.82
CA GLU A 182 18.98 3.07 -11.82
C GLU A 182 18.30 2.88 -13.18
N THR A 183 18.34 1.67 -13.74
CA THR A 183 17.60 1.40 -14.99
C THR A 183 16.09 1.27 -14.74
N VAL A 184 15.31 1.43 -15.80
CA VAL A 184 13.86 1.20 -15.76
C VAL A 184 13.48 -0.21 -15.29
N LEU A 185 14.30 -1.22 -15.57
CA LEU A 185 14.07 -2.59 -15.09
C LEU A 185 14.10 -2.64 -13.56
N ARG A 186 15.05 -1.93 -12.94
CA ARG A 186 15.18 -1.83 -11.48
C ARG A 186 14.07 -0.99 -10.87
N VAL A 187 13.72 0.14 -11.47
CA VAL A 187 12.58 0.97 -11.02
C VAL A 187 11.29 0.15 -10.95
N LEU A 188 10.98 -0.63 -11.99
CA LEU A 188 9.82 -1.52 -12.01
C LEU A 188 9.95 -2.65 -10.98
N ALA A 189 11.12 -3.29 -10.85
CA ALA A 189 11.37 -4.33 -9.85
C ALA A 189 11.12 -3.82 -8.43
N ARG A 190 11.47 -2.57 -8.14
CA ARG A 190 11.27 -1.92 -6.83
C ARG A 190 9.84 -1.49 -6.55
N ASN A 191 8.95 -1.52 -7.54
CA ASN A 191 7.58 -1.07 -7.39
C ASN A 191 6.57 -2.24 -7.39
N PRO A 192 6.37 -2.95 -6.26
CA PRO A 192 5.40 -4.03 -6.18
C PRO A 192 3.95 -3.56 -6.42
N SER A 193 3.65 -2.28 -6.17
CA SER A 193 2.29 -1.73 -6.32
C SER A 193 1.82 -1.71 -7.77
N ALA A 194 2.76 -1.62 -8.72
CA ALA A 194 2.51 -1.66 -10.15
C ALA A 194 1.88 -2.98 -10.60
N PHE A 195 2.17 -4.09 -9.91
CA PHE A 195 1.79 -5.45 -10.31
C PHE A 195 0.65 -6.05 -9.48
N VAL A 196 -0.06 -5.23 -8.69
CA VAL A 196 -1.13 -5.71 -7.81
C VAL A 196 -2.41 -5.99 -8.61
N ASN A 197 -2.72 -7.28 -8.77
CA ASN A 197 -3.99 -7.75 -9.34
C ASN A 197 -5.16 -7.44 -8.37
N GLY A 198 -5.84 -6.30 -8.59
CA GLY A 198 -6.97 -5.79 -7.79
C GLY A 198 -8.19 -5.40 -8.63
N LEU A 199 -8.92 -4.35 -8.21
CA LEU A 199 -10.05 -3.75 -8.97
C LEU A 199 -9.72 -3.63 -10.46
N LYS A 200 -10.72 -3.74 -11.36
CA LYS A 200 -10.55 -3.78 -12.84
C LYS A 200 -9.52 -2.77 -13.39
N LEU A 201 -9.50 -1.53 -12.90
CA LEU A 201 -8.52 -0.52 -13.33
C LEU A 201 -7.07 -0.86 -12.92
N LYS A 202 -6.85 -1.39 -11.71
CA LYS A 202 -5.55 -1.89 -11.25
C LYS A 202 -5.10 -3.12 -12.04
N GLN A 203 -6.06 -3.90 -12.56
CA GLN A 203 -5.76 -5.07 -13.37
C GLN A 203 -5.20 -4.70 -14.74
N GLU A 204 -5.74 -3.66 -15.40
CA GLU A 204 -5.22 -3.20 -16.69
C GLU A 204 -3.82 -2.58 -16.55
N ASN A 205 -3.62 -1.69 -15.56
CA ASN A 205 -2.29 -1.11 -15.31
C ASN A 205 -1.26 -2.18 -14.94
N SER A 206 -1.63 -3.19 -14.14
CA SER A 206 -0.76 -4.33 -13.81
C SER A 206 -0.36 -5.13 -15.04
N LYS A 207 -1.30 -5.35 -15.97
CA LYS A 207 -1.02 -6.02 -17.24
C LYS A 207 -0.06 -5.20 -18.10
N GLN A 208 -0.29 -3.89 -18.21
CA GLN A 208 0.59 -2.99 -18.97
C GLN A 208 2.00 -2.93 -18.36
N ALA A 209 2.12 -2.86 -17.03
CA ALA A 209 3.40 -2.90 -16.32
C ALA A 209 4.15 -4.21 -16.59
N SER A 210 3.44 -5.34 -16.54
CA SER A 210 4.00 -6.68 -16.83
C SER A 210 4.48 -6.79 -18.27
N GLU A 211 3.72 -6.30 -19.23
CA GLU A 211 4.10 -6.28 -20.64
C GLU A 211 5.30 -5.36 -20.90
N LEU A 212 5.32 -4.17 -20.28
CA LEU A 212 6.44 -3.25 -20.35
C LEU A 212 7.71 -3.89 -19.77
N PHE A 213 7.61 -4.49 -18.58
CA PHE A 213 8.73 -5.18 -17.92
C PHE A 213 9.28 -6.31 -18.79
N LYS A 214 8.40 -7.15 -19.37
CA LYS A 214 8.79 -8.23 -20.29
C LYS A 214 9.50 -7.68 -21.54
N LYS A 215 9.04 -6.56 -22.12
CA LYS A 215 9.72 -5.91 -23.24
C LYS A 215 11.09 -5.35 -22.86
N CYS A 216 11.19 -4.59 -21.77
CA CYS A 216 12.49 -4.11 -21.28
C CYS A 216 13.47 -5.27 -21.10
N LEU A 217 13.02 -6.37 -20.48
CA LEU A 217 13.83 -7.55 -20.23
C LEU A 217 14.32 -8.24 -21.51
N GLN A 218 13.53 -8.22 -22.60
CA GLN A 218 13.93 -8.78 -23.90
C GLN A 218 15.14 -8.05 -24.50
N GLU A 219 15.26 -6.74 -24.31
CA GLU A 219 16.39 -5.95 -24.83
C GLU A 219 17.73 -6.26 -24.12
N TYR A 220 17.70 -6.94 -22.98
CA TYR A 220 18.89 -7.45 -22.30
C TYR A 220 19.28 -8.88 -22.74
N ARG A 221 18.53 -9.53 -23.65
CA ARG A 221 18.94 -10.83 -24.19
C ARG A 221 20.24 -10.71 -24.98
N GLY A 222 21.28 -11.40 -24.50
CA GLY A 222 22.58 -11.40 -25.16
C GLY A 222 23.40 -10.13 -24.93
N ASP A 223 22.91 -9.19 -24.10
CA ASP A 223 23.68 -8.00 -23.73
C ASP A 223 24.72 -8.36 -22.66
N ALA A 224 25.92 -8.72 -23.13
CA ALA A 224 27.04 -9.06 -22.25
C ALA A 224 27.57 -7.85 -21.46
N ARG A 225 27.34 -6.61 -21.93
CA ARG A 225 27.86 -5.40 -21.28
C ARG A 225 27.11 -5.10 -19.99
N ASN A 226 25.81 -5.35 -19.97
CA ASN A 226 24.92 -5.11 -18.82
C ASN A 226 24.58 -6.40 -18.06
N SER A 227 25.54 -7.33 -17.95
CA SER A 227 25.32 -8.66 -17.38
C SER A 227 24.92 -8.68 -15.89
N LEU A 228 25.15 -7.59 -15.16
CA LEU A 228 24.79 -7.41 -13.75
C LEU A 228 23.37 -6.86 -13.55
N GLU A 229 22.78 -6.26 -14.58
CA GLU A 229 21.50 -5.55 -14.46
C GLU A 229 20.34 -6.46 -14.05
N ILE A 230 20.24 -7.62 -14.71
CA ILE A 230 19.19 -8.60 -14.44
C ILE A 230 19.33 -9.19 -13.01
N PRO A 231 20.53 -9.63 -12.57
CA PRO A 231 20.73 -9.98 -11.16
C PRO A 231 20.35 -8.87 -10.18
N GLU A 232 20.71 -7.62 -10.47
CA GLU A 232 20.40 -6.49 -9.58
C GLU A 232 18.90 -6.24 -9.48
N ALA A 233 18.18 -6.23 -10.62
CA ALA A 233 16.71 -6.15 -10.64
C ALA A 233 16.06 -7.31 -9.87
N LEU A 234 16.64 -8.52 -9.92
CA LEU A 234 16.15 -9.65 -9.14
C LEU A 234 16.29 -9.43 -7.64
N PHE A 235 17.42 -8.90 -7.19
CA PHE A 235 17.62 -8.58 -5.78
C PHE A 235 16.72 -7.43 -5.32
N ASP A 236 16.55 -6.40 -6.14
CA ASP A 236 15.67 -5.27 -5.86
C ASP A 236 14.20 -5.74 -5.74
N ALA A 237 13.74 -6.61 -6.65
CA ALA A 237 12.42 -7.24 -6.54
C ALA A 237 12.27 -8.08 -5.25
N ALA A 238 13.32 -8.81 -4.85
CA ALA A 238 13.32 -9.59 -3.62
C ALA A 238 13.33 -8.69 -2.36
N GLU A 239 14.06 -7.57 -2.39
CA GLU A 239 14.16 -6.61 -1.29
C GLU A 239 12.83 -5.88 -1.05
N GLU A 240 12.14 -5.46 -2.12
CA GLU A 240 10.89 -4.70 -2.06
C GLU A 240 9.63 -5.60 -2.01
N GLY A 241 9.78 -6.90 -2.25
CA GLY A 241 8.68 -7.86 -2.16
C GLY A 241 7.84 -7.99 -3.45
N ASN A 242 8.41 -7.60 -4.58
CA ASN A 242 7.77 -7.67 -5.89
C ASN A 242 7.83 -9.09 -6.47
N ILE A 243 6.88 -9.93 -6.06
CA ILE A 243 6.81 -11.34 -6.46
C ILE A 243 6.60 -11.53 -7.96
N GLU A 244 5.83 -10.65 -8.63
CA GLU A 244 5.52 -10.80 -10.06
C GLU A 244 6.76 -10.53 -10.93
N CYS A 245 7.52 -9.45 -10.65
CA CYS A 245 8.82 -9.22 -11.29
C CYS A 245 9.79 -10.35 -11.01
N LEU A 246 9.84 -10.84 -9.77
CA LEU A 246 10.71 -11.95 -9.40
C LEU A 246 10.39 -13.23 -10.18
N ILE A 247 9.11 -13.55 -10.37
CA ILE A 247 8.66 -14.66 -11.23
C ILE A 247 9.15 -14.46 -12.67
N MET A 248 8.86 -13.31 -13.27
CA MET A 248 9.26 -13.00 -14.65
C MET A 248 10.78 -13.10 -14.87
N LEU A 249 11.58 -12.64 -13.90
CA LEU A 249 13.04 -12.71 -13.96
C LEU A 249 13.56 -14.15 -13.83
N ILE A 250 12.99 -14.96 -12.94
CA ILE A 250 13.35 -16.38 -12.79
C ILE A 250 13.01 -17.16 -14.06
N HIS A 251 11.84 -16.90 -14.68
CA HIS A 251 11.47 -17.51 -15.96
C HIS A 251 12.38 -17.08 -17.10
N PHE A 252 12.83 -15.82 -17.10
CA PHE A 252 13.75 -15.33 -18.11
C PHE A 252 15.12 -15.97 -18.02
N LYS A 253 15.67 -16.14 -16.80
CA LYS A 253 16.96 -16.81 -16.59
C LYS A 253 17.00 -17.53 -15.25
N PHE A 254 16.80 -18.84 -15.28
CA PHE A 254 16.76 -19.68 -14.09
C PHE A 254 18.09 -19.70 -13.30
N ASP A 255 19.23 -19.55 -13.99
CA ASP A 255 20.57 -19.49 -13.37
C ASP A 255 20.75 -18.34 -12.38
N LEU A 256 19.84 -17.36 -12.37
CA LEU A 256 19.90 -16.24 -11.43
C LEU A 256 19.70 -16.68 -9.97
N LEU A 257 19.04 -17.83 -9.72
CA LEU A 257 18.79 -18.33 -8.36
C LEU A 257 20.08 -18.53 -7.55
N GLY A 258 21.18 -18.88 -8.22
CA GLY A 258 22.49 -19.07 -7.59
C GLY A 258 23.28 -17.77 -7.37
N LYS A 259 22.80 -16.62 -7.85
CA LYS A 259 23.49 -15.33 -7.68
C LYS A 259 23.40 -14.87 -6.22
N LYS A 260 24.41 -14.11 -5.81
CA LYS A 260 24.53 -13.55 -4.46
C LYS A 260 24.85 -12.06 -4.55
N LYS A 261 24.20 -11.24 -3.72
CA LYS A 261 24.48 -9.81 -3.52
C LYS A 261 24.93 -9.64 -2.06
N ALA A 262 26.12 -9.09 -1.85
CA ALA A 262 26.75 -8.99 -0.53
C ALA A 262 26.78 -10.33 0.26
N GLY A 263 26.95 -11.46 -0.43
CA GLY A 263 26.96 -12.80 0.18
C GLY A 263 25.58 -13.43 0.39
N LYS A 264 24.49 -12.66 0.28
CA LYS A 264 23.10 -13.11 0.44
C LYS A 264 22.52 -13.58 -0.90
N SER A 265 21.80 -14.70 -0.88
CA SER A 265 20.92 -15.08 -2.00
C SER A 265 19.54 -14.44 -1.84
N ILE A 266 18.71 -14.53 -2.87
CA ILE A 266 17.31 -14.06 -2.82
C ILE A 266 16.47 -14.75 -1.73
N PHE A 267 16.84 -15.97 -1.31
CA PHE A 267 16.20 -16.66 -0.18
C PHE A 267 16.50 -15.93 1.15
N HIS A 268 17.75 -15.52 1.36
CA HIS A 268 18.18 -14.78 2.54
C HIS A 268 17.47 -13.42 2.60
N VAL A 269 17.45 -12.71 1.47
CA VAL A 269 16.78 -11.41 1.36
C VAL A 269 15.28 -11.53 1.64
N ALA A 270 14.60 -12.51 1.02
CA ALA A 270 13.18 -12.73 1.26
C ALA A 270 12.87 -13.07 2.74
N ALA A 271 13.75 -13.85 3.37
CA ALA A 271 13.62 -14.21 4.78
C ALA A 271 13.84 -13.02 5.72
N GLU A 272 14.94 -12.29 5.53
CA GLU A 272 15.30 -11.09 6.29
C GLU A 272 14.22 -10.01 6.18
N LYS A 273 13.72 -9.73 4.97
CA LYS A 273 12.71 -8.70 4.71
C LYS A 273 11.27 -9.12 5.01
N ARG A 274 11.04 -10.35 5.51
CA ARG A 274 9.71 -10.90 5.84
C ARG A 274 8.77 -10.97 4.63
N HIS A 275 9.28 -11.30 3.45
CA HIS A 275 8.48 -11.49 2.25
C HIS A 275 8.07 -12.95 2.09
N GLU A 276 7.10 -13.37 2.90
CA GLU A 276 6.60 -14.76 2.97
C GLU A 276 6.25 -15.37 1.61
N SER A 277 5.56 -14.62 0.76
CA SER A 277 5.11 -15.13 -0.54
C SER A 277 6.29 -15.45 -1.46
N ILE A 278 7.36 -14.65 -1.42
CA ILE A 278 8.59 -14.91 -2.17
C ILE A 278 9.32 -16.11 -1.55
N PHE A 279 9.45 -16.15 -0.23
CA PHE A 279 10.12 -17.26 0.45
C PHE A 279 9.47 -18.61 0.13
N TYR A 280 8.13 -18.70 0.20
CA TYR A 280 7.42 -19.92 -0.18
C TYR A 280 7.57 -20.24 -1.67
N LEU A 281 7.46 -19.25 -2.55
CA LEU A 281 7.66 -19.42 -3.99
C LEU A 281 9.02 -20.05 -4.29
N LEU A 282 10.07 -19.53 -3.65
CA LEU A 282 11.44 -20.00 -3.84
C LEU A 282 11.63 -21.42 -3.28
N ASN A 283 10.98 -21.75 -2.16
CA ASN A 283 11.02 -23.10 -1.60
C ASN A 283 10.21 -24.13 -2.42
N GLU A 284 9.30 -23.69 -3.31
CA GLU A 284 8.64 -24.58 -4.28
C GLU A 284 9.61 -25.04 -5.40
N ILE A 285 10.75 -24.37 -5.61
CA ILE A 285 11.69 -24.62 -6.72
C ILE A 285 12.51 -25.94 -6.52
N GLY A 286 12.24 -26.69 -5.46
CA GLY A 286 12.83 -28.03 -5.22
C GLY A 286 14.25 -27.98 -4.67
N SER A 287 15.06 -28.99 -4.99
CA SER A 287 16.37 -29.28 -4.36
C SER A 287 17.43 -28.17 -4.47
N ILE A 288 17.24 -27.20 -5.37
CA ILE A 288 18.11 -26.02 -5.48
C ILE A 288 17.90 -25.08 -4.28
N GLY A 289 16.67 -24.98 -3.76
CA GLY A 289 16.36 -24.19 -2.58
C GLY A 289 17.09 -24.70 -1.33
N ASP A 290 17.14 -26.02 -1.15
CA ASP A 290 17.81 -26.65 -0.01
C ASP A 290 19.32 -26.31 0.01
N LEU A 291 19.97 -26.35 -1.16
CA LEU A 291 21.40 -26.00 -1.30
C LEU A 291 21.67 -24.51 -1.02
N ILE A 292 20.70 -23.64 -1.30
CA ILE A 292 20.84 -22.19 -1.14
C ILE A 292 20.55 -21.77 0.32
N ILE A 293 19.59 -22.41 0.98
CA ILE A 293 19.21 -22.13 2.38
C ILE A 293 20.37 -22.38 3.35
N ASP A 294 21.23 -23.35 3.04
CA ASP A 294 22.38 -23.70 3.88
C ASP A 294 23.62 -22.83 3.64
N ALA A 295 23.52 -21.78 2.81
CA ALA A 295 24.63 -20.87 2.63
C ALA A 295 24.90 -20.09 3.93
N ILE A 296 26.18 -19.96 4.25
CA ILE A 296 26.66 -19.22 5.41
C ILE A 296 27.18 -17.86 4.95
N GLU A 297 26.82 -16.82 5.67
CA GLU A 297 27.28 -15.46 5.45
C GLU A 297 28.72 -15.27 5.88
N ALA A 298 29.30 -14.11 5.53
CA ALA A 298 30.69 -13.81 5.87
C ALA A 298 30.94 -13.90 7.38
N ASP A 299 30.00 -13.44 8.22
CA ASP A 299 30.07 -13.44 9.67
C ASP A 299 29.77 -14.81 10.33
N GLY A 300 29.60 -15.88 9.54
CA GLY A 300 29.21 -17.20 10.04
C GLY A 300 27.72 -17.36 10.32
N SER A 301 26.91 -16.33 10.05
CA SER A 301 25.45 -16.38 10.21
C SER A 301 24.82 -17.23 9.11
N ASN A 302 23.77 -17.95 9.47
CA ASN A 302 22.89 -18.63 8.53
C ASN A 302 21.54 -17.91 8.46
N ILE A 303 20.63 -18.38 7.61
CA ILE A 303 19.32 -17.76 7.44
C ILE A 303 18.51 -17.62 8.75
N LEU A 304 18.71 -18.49 9.74
CA LEU A 304 18.05 -18.38 11.04
C LEU A 304 18.59 -17.23 11.88
N HIS A 305 19.88 -16.90 11.78
CA HIS A 305 20.42 -15.70 12.41
C HIS A 305 19.85 -14.44 11.75
N LEU A 306 19.65 -14.44 10.44
CA LEU A 306 19.03 -13.31 9.73
C LEU A 306 17.58 -13.07 10.14
N VAL A 307 16.77 -14.13 10.26
CA VAL A 307 15.39 -13.99 10.74
C VAL A 307 15.29 -13.82 12.26
N ALA A 308 16.39 -14.03 12.99
CA ALA A 308 16.49 -13.74 14.40
C ALA A 308 16.65 -12.24 14.70
N GLU A 309 17.15 -11.46 13.76
CA GLU A 309 17.16 -10.01 13.84
C GLU A 309 15.75 -9.42 13.66
N LEU A 310 15.50 -8.24 14.23
CA LEU A 310 14.17 -7.61 14.25
C LEU A 310 13.71 -7.27 12.82
N ALA A 311 12.45 -7.56 12.49
CA ALA A 311 11.89 -7.19 11.20
C ALA A 311 12.02 -5.68 10.88
N PRO A 312 12.07 -5.31 9.58
CA PRO A 312 11.99 -3.91 9.17
C PRO A 312 10.77 -3.21 9.79
N ASN A 313 10.94 -1.96 10.20
CA ASN A 313 9.92 -1.19 10.93
C ASN A 313 8.56 -1.16 10.21
N GLU A 314 8.56 -1.08 8.87
CA GLU A 314 7.32 -1.10 8.08
C GLU A 314 6.51 -2.39 8.27
N LYS A 315 7.19 -3.55 8.30
CA LYS A 315 6.56 -4.86 8.53
C LYS A 315 6.12 -5.03 9.97
N LEU A 316 6.93 -4.56 10.92
CA LEU A 316 6.63 -4.65 12.35
C LEU A 316 5.45 -3.75 12.74
N ASN A 317 5.44 -2.50 12.28
CA ASN A 317 4.41 -1.51 12.60
C ASN A 317 3.06 -1.79 11.90
N ALA A 318 3.05 -2.60 10.84
CA ALA A 318 1.81 -3.05 10.20
C ALA A 318 0.96 -3.96 11.11
N ILE A 319 1.51 -4.48 12.21
CA ILE A 319 0.84 -5.39 13.13
C ILE A 319 0.41 -4.64 14.39
N SER A 320 -0.87 -4.80 14.75
CA SER A 320 -1.48 -4.15 15.90
C SER A 320 -0.98 -4.72 17.23
N GLY A 321 -0.22 -3.93 17.99
CA GLY A 321 0.14 -4.24 19.38
C GLY A 321 1.36 -5.16 19.54
N ALA A 322 2.15 -4.87 20.57
CA ALA A 322 3.45 -5.50 20.80
C ALA A 322 3.39 -7.03 20.99
N ALA A 323 2.30 -7.56 21.55
CA ALA A 323 2.15 -9.00 21.73
C ALA A 323 1.91 -9.74 20.39
N LEU A 324 1.13 -9.14 19.48
CA LEU A 324 0.90 -9.71 18.15
C LEU A 324 2.13 -9.55 17.25
N GLN A 325 2.86 -8.44 17.39
CA GLN A 325 4.18 -8.26 16.76
C GLN A 325 5.15 -9.37 17.20
N MET A 326 5.28 -9.61 18.51
CA MET A 326 6.10 -10.68 19.07
C MET A 326 5.66 -12.06 18.58
N GLN A 327 4.34 -12.32 18.54
CA GLN A 327 3.77 -13.55 18.01
C GLN A 327 4.19 -13.76 16.55
N ARG A 328 4.10 -12.73 15.70
CA ARG A 328 4.44 -12.82 14.28
C ARG A 328 5.91 -13.14 14.07
N GLU A 329 6.80 -12.45 14.77
CA GLU A 329 8.24 -12.69 14.63
C GLU A 329 8.61 -14.12 15.06
N MET A 330 8.02 -14.61 16.16
CA MET A 330 8.27 -15.99 16.60
C MET A 330 7.69 -17.03 15.64
N LEU A 331 6.51 -16.75 15.05
CA LEU A 331 5.92 -17.60 14.02
C LEU A 331 6.81 -17.65 12.77
N TRP A 332 7.34 -16.51 12.33
CA TRP A 332 8.22 -16.45 11.17
C TRP A 332 9.52 -17.19 11.39
N PHE A 333 10.15 -16.98 12.55
CA PHE A 333 11.37 -17.71 12.95
C PHE A 333 11.14 -19.23 12.89
N LYS A 334 10.05 -19.72 13.48
CA LYS A 334 9.66 -21.15 13.45
C LYS A 334 9.34 -21.66 12.05
N GLU A 335 8.79 -20.80 11.20
CA GLU A 335 8.43 -21.19 9.83
C GLU A 335 9.68 -21.43 9.00
N VAL A 336 10.64 -20.50 9.03
CA VAL A 336 11.93 -20.65 8.35
C VAL A 336 12.73 -21.82 8.94
N GLU A 337 12.65 -22.03 10.26
CA GLU A 337 13.29 -23.16 10.97
C GLU A 337 12.85 -24.55 10.46
N LYS A 338 11.65 -24.67 9.88
CA LYS A 338 11.19 -25.96 9.29
C LYS A 338 12.01 -26.36 8.06
N PHE A 339 12.53 -25.39 7.32
CA PHE A 339 13.28 -25.62 6.08
C PHE A 339 14.79 -25.76 6.31
N VAL A 340 15.27 -25.47 7.52
CA VAL A 340 16.69 -25.47 7.85
C VAL A 340 17.09 -26.79 8.50
N ARG A 341 18.21 -27.39 8.04
CA ARG A 341 18.69 -28.67 8.58
C ARG A 341 19.07 -28.55 10.06
N PRO A 342 18.91 -29.63 10.87
CA PRO A 342 19.14 -29.58 12.32
C PRO A 342 20.51 -29.02 12.74
N VAL A 343 21.57 -29.30 11.98
CA VAL A 343 22.94 -28.84 12.28
C VAL A 343 23.03 -27.31 12.30
N PHE A 344 22.28 -26.61 11.44
CA PHE A 344 22.31 -25.15 11.35
C PHE A 344 21.45 -24.47 12.42
N LYS A 345 20.53 -25.20 13.06
CA LYS A 345 19.69 -24.64 14.15
C LYS A 345 20.51 -24.28 15.39
N GLU A 346 21.57 -25.07 15.64
CA GLU A 346 22.48 -24.90 16.77
C GLU A 346 23.85 -24.33 16.35
N MET A 347 24.01 -24.02 15.07
CA MET A 347 25.25 -23.42 14.56
C MET A 347 25.46 -22.06 15.19
N LYS A 348 26.69 -21.79 15.63
CA LYS A 348 27.06 -20.50 16.20
C LYS A 348 27.66 -19.60 15.13
N ASN A 349 27.27 -18.32 15.13
CA ASN A 349 27.94 -17.30 14.34
C ASN A 349 29.32 -16.95 14.93
N ARG A 350 30.04 -15.99 14.33
CA ARG A 350 31.34 -15.52 14.84
C ARG A 350 31.29 -14.94 16.27
N ASN A 351 30.13 -14.46 16.72
CA ASN A 351 29.92 -13.99 18.10
C ASN A 351 29.65 -15.13 19.08
N MET A 352 29.72 -16.39 18.64
CA MET A 352 29.42 -17.59 19.43
C MET A 352 27.96 -17.69 19.89
N GLU A 353 27.06 -16.97 19.23
CA GLU A 353 25.61 -16.97 19.48
C GLU A 353 24.92 -17.97 18.54
N THR A 354 23.94 -18.70 19.03
CA THR A 354 23.02 -19.49 18.18
C THR A 354 21.89 -18.59 17.67
N PRO A 355 21.14 -18.98 16.63
CA PRO A 355 20.02 -18.19 16.13
C PRO A 355 19.00 -17.83 17.21
N TYR A 356 18.70 -18.76 18.11
CA TYR A 356 17.76 -18.53 19.20
C TYR A 356 18.29 -17.50 20.22
N VAL A 357 19.60 -17.50 20.50
CA VAL A 357 20.22 -16.52 21.39
C VAL A 357 20.13 -15.11 20.78
N VAL A 358 20.41 -15.00 19.48
CA VAL A 358 20.24 -13.73 18.75
C VAL A 358 18.78 -13.27 18.84
N PHE A 359 17.81 -14.15 18.57
CA PHE A 359 16.38 -13.82 18.61
C PHE A 359 15.96 -13.33 20.00
N ALA A 360 16.38 -14.03 21.05
CA ALA A 360 16.05 -13.65 22.42
C ALA A 360 16.65 -12.27 22.78
N ARG A 361 17.89 -12.00 22.35
CA ARG A 361 18.57 -10.72 22.59
C ARG A 361 17.86 -9.57 21.88
N THR A 362 17.59 -9.70 20.58
CA THR A 362 17.02 -8.65 19.72
C THR A 362 15.56 -8.37 20.06
N HIS A 363 14.78 -9.40 20.42
CA HIS A 363 13.35 -9.28 20.72
C HIS A 363 13.05 -9.07 22.21
N LYS A 364 14.06 -8.87 23.06
CA LYS A 364 13.87 -8.71 24.52
C LYS A 364 12.91 -7.57 24.85
N GLU A 365 13.09 -6.40 24.23
CA GLU A 365 12.23 -5.24 24.48
C GLU A 365 10.82 -5.42 23.91
N LEU A 366 10.70 -6.05 22.74
CA LEU A 366 9.40 -6.34 22.13
C LEU A 366 8.61 -7.32 23.01
N ARG A 367 9.28 -8.35 23.55
CA ARG A 367 8.70 -9.30 24.50
C ARG A 367 8.19 -8.59 25.75
N THR A 368 8.97 -7.70 26.37
CA THR A 368 8.54 -7.00 27.58
C THR A 368 7.37 -6.05 27.32
N LYS A 369 7.35 -5.38 26.16
CA LYS A 369 6.20 -4.57 25.72
C LYS A 369 4.96 -5.45 25.47
N GLY A 370 5.14 -6.62 24.86
CA GLY A 370 4.07 -7.59 24.61
C GLY A 370 3.49 -8.16 25.90
N GLU A 371 4.34 -8.52 26.85
CA GLU A 371 3.96 -8.96 28.20
C GLU A 371 3.13 -7.89 28.91
N LYS A 372 3.64 -6.65 28.96
CA LYS A 372 2.92 -5.52 29.56
C LYS A 372 1.55 -5.31 28.89
N TRP A 373 1.51 -5.29 27.56
CA TRP A 373 0.27 -5.13 26.81
C TRP A 373 -0.77 -6.20 27.15
N MET A 374 -0.35 -7.46 27.27
CA MET A 374 -1.23 -8.57 27.65
C MET A 374 -1.72 -8.47 29.10
N ILE A 375 -0.83 -8.12 30.03
CA ILE A 375 -1.16 -7.92 31.45
C ILE A 375 -2.17 -6.78 31.61
N ASP A 376 -1.90 -5.63 30.99
CA ASP A 376 -2.79 -4.46 31.04
C ASP A 376 -4.17 -4.81 30.46
N THR A 377 -4.20 -5.47 29.29
CA THR A 377 -5.44 -5.93 28.65
C THR A 377 -6.23 -6.89 29.56
N ALA A 378 -5.56 -7.86 30.16
CA ALA A 378 -6.18 -8.83 31.06
C ALA A 378 -6.73 -8.13 32.32
N ASN A 379 -5.99 -7.19 32.91
CA ASN A 379 -6.42 -6.45 34.10
C ASN A 379 -7.68 -5.62 33.83
N TYR A 380 -7.72 -4.86 32.74
CA TYR A 380 -8.91 -4.08 32.38
C TYR A 380 -10.14 -4.96 32.17
N SER A 381 -9.97 -6.10 31.48
CA SER A 381 -11.08 -7.03 31.24
C SER A 381 -11.49 -7.81 32.49
N MET A 382 -10.56 -8.10 33.41
CA MET A 382 -10.83 -8.74 34.69
C MET A 382 -11.71 -7.89 35.60
N VAL A 383 -11.49 -6.56 35.63
CA VAL A 383 -12.36 -5.63 36.38
C VAL A 383 -13.79 -5.67 35.85
N VAL A 384 -13.96 -5.60 34.53
CA VAL A 384 -15.29 -5.67 33.89
C VAL A 384 -15.98 -7.00 34.18
N ALA A 385 -15.27 -8.12 34.04
CA ALA A 385 -15.79 -9.45 34.38
C ALA A 385 -16.24 -9.52 35.85
N THR A 386 -15.40 -9.05 36.79
CA THR A 386 -15.71 -9.07 38.23
C THR A 386 -16.96 -8.24 38.56
N LEU A 387 -17.11 -7.07 37.92
CA LEU A 387 -18.30 -6.24 38.07
C LEU A 387 -19.55 -6.97 37.58
N ILE A 388 -19.52 -7.57 36.38
CA ILE A 388 -20.65 -8.33 35.84
C ILE A 388 -21.00 -9.53 36.73
N CYS A 389 -19.99 -10.25 37.21
CA CYS A 389 -20.19 -11.38 38.12
C CYS A 389 -20.90 -10.93 39.41
N SER A 390 -20.45 -9.84 40.02
CA SER A 390 -20.99 -9.32 41.28
C SER A 390 -22.41 -8.77 41.13
N THR A 391 -22.68 -8.00 40.07
CA THR A 391 -24.01 -7.44 39.81
C THR A 391 -25.03 -8.54 39.55
N MET A 392 -24.67 -9.54 38.74
CA MET A 392 -25.57 -10.64 38.41
C MET A 392 -25.84 -11.56 39.60
N PHE A 393 -24.83 -11.82 40.43
CA PHE A 393 -25.01 -12.58 41.67
C PHE A 393 -25.98 -11.89 42.62
N SER A 394 -25.86 -10.57 42.76
CA SER A 394 -26.74 -9.77 43.63
C SER A 394 -28.19 -9.76 43.11
N GLY A 395 -28.39 -9.66 41.80
CA GLY A 395 -29.71 -9.68 41.17
C GLY A 395 -30.48 -11.00 41.33
N LEU A 396 -29.77 -12.13 41.46
CA LEU A 396 -30.40 -13.44 41.69
C LEU A 396 -30.96 -13.62 43.12
N ILE A 397 -30.39 -12.90 44.09
CA ILE A 397 -30.75 -13.02 45.52
C ILE A 397 -31.85 -12.01 45.91
N ALA A 398 -32.18 -11.05 45.03
CA ALA A 398 -33.21 -10.05 45.30
C ALA A 398 -34.58 -10.70 45.55
N ASP A 399 -35.07 -10.56 46.78
CA ASP A 399 -36.32 -11.14 47.25
C ASP A 399 -37.52 -10.29 46.77
N GLY A 400 -38.54 -10.91 46.18
CA GLY A 400 -39.76 -10.22 45.71
C GLY A 400 -40.16 -10.40 44.24
N LEU A 401 -39.44 -11.19 43.44
CA LEU A 401 -39.81 -11.48 42.05
C LEU A 401 -40.82 -12.65 41.98
N ASP A 402 -41.91 -12.48 41.22
CA ASP A 402 -42.89 -13.55 40.99
C ASP A 402 -42.26 -14.69 40.16
N ARG A 403 -41.99 -15.80 40.86
CA ARG A 403 -41.27 -16.98 40.34
C ARG A 403 -42.07 -17.77 39.31
N SER A 404 -43.35 -17.47 39.10
CA SER A 404 -44.25 -18.22 38.21
C SER A 404 -44.24 -17.74 36.75
N SER A 405 -43.60 -16.61 36.45
CA SER A 405 -43.63 -16.01 35.11
C SER A 405 -42.58 -16.58 34.14
N ARG A 406 -42.93 -16.67 32.85
CA ARG A 406 -41.97 -17.01 31.77
C ARG A 406 -40.81 -16.01 31.69
N HIS A 407 -41.05 -14.76 32.07
CA HIS A 407 -40.03 -13.71 32.13
C HIS A 407 -39.01 -13.94 33.25
N TYR A 408 -39.43 -14.47 34.41
CA TYR A 408 -38.53 -14.84 35.51
C TYR A 408 -37.62 -16.04 35.15
N LEU A 409 -38.14 -17.04 34.43
CA LEU A 409 -37.31 -18.14 33.93
C LEU A 409 -36.24 -17.64 32.94
N SER A 410 -36.64 -16.77 32.00
CA SER A 410 -35.70 -16.15 31.05
C SER A 410 -34.63 -15.31 31.78
N PHE A 411 -35.03 -14.52 32.77
CA PHE A 411 -34.12 -13.77 33.63
C PHE A 411 -33.11 -14.68 34.35
N SER A 412 -33.59 -15.76 34.97
CA SER A 412 -32.75 -16.67 35.76
C SER A 412 -31.72 -17.39 34.87
N VAL A 413 -32.14 -17.87 33.69
CA VAL A 413 -31.25 -18.53 32.73
C VAL A 413 -30.22 -17.55 32.17
N ALA A 414 -30.64 -16.36 31.74
CA ALA A 414 -29.71 -15.34 31.23
C ALA A 414 -28.71 -14.89 32.31
N SER A 415 -29.16 -14.76 33.56
CA SER A 415 -28.30 -14.42 34.70
C SER A 415 -27.25 -15.49 34.99
N ALA A 416 -27.64 -16.77 34.94
CA ALA A 416 -26.72 -17.89 35.10
C ALA A 416 -25.66 -17.93 33.97
N ILE A 417 -26.09 -17.77 32.71
CA ILE A 417 -25.17 -17.71 31.55
C ILE A 417 -24.17 -16.56 31.73
N SER A 418 -24.66 -15.38 32.13
CA SER A 418 -23.82 -14.22 32.37
C SER A 418 -22.76 -14.47 33.45
N LEU A 419 -23.16 -15.07 34.57
CA LEU A 419 -22.30 -15.40 35.69
C LEU A 419 -21.21 -16.42 35.32
N PHE A 420 -21.59 -17.56 34.75
CA PHE A 420 -20.64 -18.61 34.39
C PHE A 420 -19.68 -18.16 33.30
N SER A 421 -20.18 -17.41 32.31
CA SER A 421 -19.34 -16.86 31.24
C SER A 421 -18.38 -15.79 31.77
N SER A 422 -18.83 -14.93 32.70
CA SER A 422 -17.95 -13.97 33.37
C SER A 422 -16.87 -14.64 34.21
N SER A 423 -17.24 -15.67 34.98
CA SER A 423 -16.29 -16.44 35.79
C SER A 423 -15.25 -17.16 34.91
N THR A 424 -15.67 -17.71 33.76
CA THR A 424 -14.78 -18.29 32.76
C THR A 424 -13.80 -17.25 32.22
N SER A 425 -14.30 -16.06 31.90
CA SER A 425 -13.48 -14.93 31.45
C SER A 425 -12.44 -14.53 32.51
N LEU A 426 -12.84 -14.45 33.78
CA LEU A 426 -11.99 -14.15 34.91
C LEU A 426 -10.83 -15.15 35.05
N VAL A 427 -11.15 -16.45 34.98
CA VAL A 427 -10.13 -17.53 35.06
C VAL A 427 -9.14 -17.44 33.90
N MET A 428 -9.61 -17.14 32.69
CA MET A 428 -8.73 -16.97 31.53
C MET A 428 -7.81 -15.77 31.67
N PHE A 429 -8.29 -14.62 32.13
CA PHE A 429 -7.44 -13.45 32.39
C PHE A 429 -6.47 -13.68 33.55
N LEU A 430 -6.86 -14.40 34.60
CA LEU A 430 -5.95 -14.79 35.68
C LEU A 430 -4.85 -15.73 35.19
N SER A 431 -5.18 -16.64 34.27
CA SER A 431 -4.22 -17.51 33.60
C SER A 431 -3.20 -16.72 32.76
N ILE A 432 -3.59 -15.58 32.19
CA ILE A 432 -2.67 -14.65 31.49
C ILE A 432 -1.70 -14.01 32.50
N LEU A 433 -2.20 -13.51 33.63
CA LEU A 433 -1.36 -12.88 34.67
C LEU A 433 -0.32 -13.84 35.29
N THR A 434 -0.63 -15.13 35.35
CA THR A 434 0.25 -16.16 35.95
C THR A 434 1.14 -16.86 34.93
N SER A 435 1.14 -16.42 33.67
CA SER A 435 1.94 -17.02 32.59
C SER A 435 3.43 -16.69 32.71
N ARG A 436 4.30 -17.55 32.15
CA ARG A 436 5.76 -17.35 32.15
C ARG A 436 6.25 -16.36 31.09
N TYR A 437 5.40 -16.02 30.13
CA TYR A 437 5.70 -15.14 28.99
C TYR A 437 6.98 -15.53 28.24
N SER A 438 7.27 -16.81 28.07
CA SER A 438 8.36 -17.23 27.18
C SER A 438 8.02 -16.89 25.73
N TYR A 439 9.02 -16.76 24.86
CA TYR A 439 8.79 -16.45 23.44
C TYR A 439 7.82 -17.44 22.76
N ASN A 440 7.87 -18.72 23.15
CA ASN A 440 6.96 -19.75 22.66
C ASN A 440 5.51 -19.57 23.12
N ASP A 441 5.29 -18.97 24.29
CA ASP A 441 3.95 -18.76 24.83
C ASP A 441 3.15 -17.76 23.98
N PHE A 442 3.83 -16.79 23.37
CA PHE A 442 3.22 -15.80 22.46
C PHE A 442 2.66 -16.43 21.17
N VAL A 443 3.10 -17.63 20.79
CA VAL A 443 2.69 -18.25 19.51
C VAL A 443 1.23 -18.69 19.53
N LEU A 444 0.81 -19.39 20.59
CA LEU A 444 -0.51 -20.03 20.65
C LEU A 444 -1.20 -19.84 21.99
N TRP A 445 -0.52 -20.16 23.10
CA TRP A 445 -1.19 -20.25 24.41
C TRP A 445 -1.67 -18.91 24.94
N LEU A 446 -0.86 -17.86 24.86
CA LEU A 446 -1.22 -16.52 25.30
C LEU A 446 -2.37 -15.92 24.44
N PRO A 447 -2.27 -15.89 23.10
CA PRO A 447 -3.37 -15.45 22.24
C PRO A 447 -4.66 -16.24 22.45
N LEU A 448 -4.58 -17.57 22.61
CA LEU A 448 -5.75 -18.42 22.81
C LEU A 448 -6.47 -18.13 24.13
N ARG A 449 -5.72 -17.98 25.24
CA ARG A 449 -6.30 -17.59 26.54
C ARG A 449 -6.98 -16.23 26.45
N LEU A 450 -6.34 -15.27 25.78
CA LEU A 450 -6.92 -13.94 25.54
C LEU A 450 -8.21 -14.01 24.72
N LEU A 451 -8.22 -14.82 23.66
CA LEU A 451 -9.37 -15.02 22.79
C LEU A 451 -10.57 -15.62 23.54
N ILE A 452 -10.34 -16.69 24.31
CA ILE A 452 -11.39 -17.33 25.11
C ILE A 452 -11.90 -16.37 26.19
N GLY A 453 -11.00 -15.61 26.82
CA GLY A 453 -11.35 -14.59 27.81
C GLY A 453 -12.25 -13.49 27.23
N ILE A 454 -11.89 -12.93 26.08
CA ILE A 454 -12.68 -11.89 25.41
C ILE A 454 -14.02 -12.44 24.90
N ALA A 455 -14.04 -13.63 24.29
CA ALA A 455 -15.26 -14.24 23.79
C ALA A 455 -16.27 -14.51 24.91
N SER A 456 -15.81 -15.11 26.02
CA SER A 456 -16.65 -15.35 27.19
C SER A 456 -17.11 -14.05 27.86
N LEU A 457 -16.30 -12.98 27.84
CA LEU A 457 -16.72 -11.66 28.32
C LEU A 457 -17.85 -11.09 27.46
N CYS A 458 -17.75 -11.17 26.13
CA CYS A 458 -18.80 -10.69 25.23
C CYS A 458 -20.12 -11.45 25.42
N ILE A 459 -20.05 -12.78 25.58
CA ILE A 459 -21.23 -13.62 25.91
C ILE A 459 -21.84 -13.17 27.24
N SER A 460 -21.01 -12.88 28.24
CA SER A 460 -21.46 -12.41 29.55
C SER A 460 -22.18 -11.05 29.47
N ILE A 461 -21.62 -10.08 28.74
CA ILE A 461 -22.23 -8.76 28.54
C ILE A 461 -23.59 -8.90 27.83
N ALA A 462 -23.67 -9.69 26.77
CA ALA A 462 -24.92 -9.91 26.04
C ALA A 462 -25.99 -10.57 26.94
N ALA A 463 -25.62 -11.60 27.70
CA ALA A 463 -26.52 -12.28 28.62
C ALA A 463 -26.98 -11.38 29.77
N MET A 464 -26.08 -10.56 30.34
CA MET A 464 -26.42 -9.55 31.35
C MET A 464 -27.49 -8.58 30.85
N MET A 465 -27.43 -8.19 29.58
CA MET A 465 -28.41 -7.26 29.01
C MET A 465 -29.78 -7.89 28.80
N VAL A 466 -29.82 -9.16 28.39
CA VAL A 466 -31.07 -9.93 28.34
C VAL A 466 -31.66 -10.07 29.74
N ALA A 467 -30.82 -10.34 30.76
CA ALA A 467 -31.26 -10.39 32.15
C ALA A 467 -31.81 -9.03 32.62
N PHE A 468 -31.12 -7.93 32.33
CA PHE A 468 -31.60 -6.59 32.68
C PHE A 468 -32.96 -6.28 32.03
N PHE A 469 -33.10 -6.56 30.73
CA PHE A 469 -34.35 -6.36 29.99
C PHE A 469 -35.51 -7.18 30.59
N THR A 470 -35.28 -8.46 30.87
CA THR A 470 -36.31 -9.35 31.45
C THR A 470 -36.69 -8.95 32.88
N SER A 471 -35.73 -8.51 33.71
CA SER A 471 -35.99 -7.98 35.04
C SER A 471 -36.84 -6.70 35.01
N PHE A 472 -36.58 -5.81 34.05
CA PHE A 472 -37.35 -4.58 33.89
C PHE A 472 -38.79 -4.86 33.44
N MET A 473 -38.98 -5.80 32.51
CA MET A 473 -40.31 -6.27 32.08
C MET A 473 -41.10 -6.90 33.24
N LEU A 474 -40.43 -7.63 34.14
CA LEU A 474 -41.06 -8.24 35.31
C LEU A 474 -41.56 -7.18 36.32
N THR A 475 -40.90 -6.03 36.40
CA THR A 475 -41.27 -4.92 37.31
C THR A 475 -42.43 -4.08 36.74
N ASN A 476 -42.56 -3.97 35.41
CA ASN A 476 -43.48 -3.05 34.72
C ASN A 476 -44.78 -3.70 34.17
N HIS A 477 -45.32 -4.70 34.86
CA HIS A 477 -46.46 -5.51 34.42
C HIS A 477 -47.78 -4.73 34.13
N ASN A 478 -47.86 -3.43 34.47
CA ASN A 478 -49.04 -2.57 34.33
C ASN A 478 -49.12 -1.74 33.03
N GLY A 479 -48.20 -1.92 32.06
CA GLY A 479 -48.39 -1.50 30.66
C GLY A 479 -48.41 0.00 30.33
N LYS A 480 -48.26 0.91 31.30
CA LYS A 480 -48.39 2.37 31.09
C LYS A 480 -47.12 3.09 30.59
N GLU A 481 -45.95 2.43 30.52
CA GLU A 481 -44.66 3.07 30.19
C GLU A 481 -43.90 2.46 29.00
N LEU A 482 -44.61 1.88 28.03
CA LEU A 482 -44.04 1.25 26.82
C LEU A 482 -43.06 2.13 26.00
N PRO A 483 -43.25 3.46 25.84
CA PRO A 483 -42.30 4.31 25.10
C PRO A 483 -40.95 4.50 25.83
N VAL A 484 -40.99 4.60 27.17
CA VAL A 484 -39.79 4.71 28.01
C VAL A 484 -38.98 3.41 27.95
N ILE A 485 -39.67 2.26 27.88
CA ILE A 485 -39.07 0.94 27.68
C ILE A 485 -38.22 0.91 26.39
N PHE A 486 -38.77 1.32 25.24
CA PHE A 486 -38.02 1.31 23.98
C PHE A 486 -36.87 2.33 23.95
N ALA A 487 -37.03 3.50 24.58
CA ALA A 487 -35.99 4.52 24.66
C ALA A 487 -34.79 4.03 25.50
N VAL A 488 -35.03 3.43 26.68
CA VAL A 488 -33.97 2.90 27.55
C VAL A 488 -33.26 1.71 26.90
N ILE A 489 -34.00 0.80 26.24
CA ILE A 489 -33.41 -0.33 25.52
C ILE A 489 -32.55 0.15 24.36
N GLY A 490 -33.03 1.11 23.57
CA GLY A 490 -32.25 1.68 22.48
C GLY A 490 -30.95 2.33 22.97
N LEU A 491 -30.99 3.01 24.12
CA LEU A 491 -29.83 3.70 24.70
C LEU A 491 -28.80 2.74 25.29
N PHE A 492 -29.23 1.65 25.95
CA PHE A 492 -28.34 0.65 26.54
C PHE A 492 -27.88 -0.43 25.53
N ALA A 493 -28.65 -0.73 24.49
CA ALA A 493 -28.25 -1.63 23.38
C ALA A 493 -27.05 -1.11 22.58
N ILE A 494 -26.77 0.20 22.66
CA ILE A 494 -25.59 0.82 22.03
C ILE A 494 -24.29 0.35 22.70
N ALA A 495 -24.25 0.15 24.01
CA ALA A 495 -23.03 -0.24 24.73
C ALA A 495 -22.41 -1.60 24.32
N PRO A 496 -23.15 -2.72 24.20
CA PRO A 496 -22.60 -3.99 23.74
C PRO A 496 -22.26 -3.97 22.24
N ILE A 497 -23.00 -3.20 21.44
CA ILE A 497 -22.75 -3.03 20.00
C ILE A 497 -21.44 -2.27 19.83
N ILE A 498 -21.24 -1.19 20.59
CA ILE A 498 -19.98 -0.44 20.62
C ILE A 498 -18.83 -1.31 21.15
N CYS A 499 -19.03 -2.05 22.25
CA CYS A 499 -18.00 -2.94 22.78
C CYS A 499 -17.61 -4.05 21.79
N GLY A 500 -18.60 -4.67 21.16
CA GLY A 500 -18.44 -5.64 20.09
C GLY A 500 -17.67 -5.06 18.91
N VAL A 501 -18.10 -3.91 18.38
CA VAL A 501 -17.44 -3.22 17.26
C VAL A 501 -16.00 -2.81 17.59
N LEU A 502 -15.76 -2.22 18.77
CA LEU A 502 -14.41 -1.78 19.20
C LEU A 502 -13.46 -2.96 19.43
N LYS A 503 -13.96 -4.10 19.90
CA LYS A 503 -13.15 -5.32 20.15
C LYS A 503 -13.10 -6.26 18.95
N TRP A 504 -13.97 -6.08 17.96
CA TRP A 504 -14.06 -6.96 16.78
C TRP A 504 -12.77 -6.96 15.97
N SER A 505 -12.17 -5.79 15.72
CA SER A 505 -10.88 -5.72 15.01
C SER A 505 -9.82 -6.52 15.73
N LEU A 506 -9.66 -6.31 17.04
CA LEU A 506 -8.69 -7.04 17.85
C LEU A 506 -8.95 -8.55 17.86
N PHE A 507 -10.22 -8.97 18.00
CA PHE A 507 -10.61 -10.38 17.97
C PHE A 507 -10.27 -11.04 16.63
N VAL A 508 -10.59 -10.38 15.52
CA VAL A 508 -10.28 -10.84 14.17
C VAL A 508 -8.77 -10.90 13.96
N ASP A 509 -8.02 -9.90 14.42
CA ASP A 509 -6.56 -9.87 14.30
C ASP A 509 -5.91 -11.02 15.07
N ILE A 510 -6.34 -11.30 16.31
CA ILE A 510 -5.87 -12.45 17.11
C ILE A 510 -6.23 -13.77 16.44
N ALA A 511 -7.48 -13.92 15.99
CA ALA A 511 -7.94 -15.16 15.36
C ALA A 511 -7.20 -15.43 14.03
N ARG A 512 -7.03 -14.40 13.20
CA ARG A 512 -6.32 -14.50 11.92
C ARG A 512 -4.84 -14.83 12.14
N SER A 513 -4.17 -14.13 13.05
CA SER A 513 -2.74 -14.38 13.35
C SER A 513 -2.50 -15.76 13.95
N THR A 514 -3.43 -16.28 14.77
CA THR A 514 -3.26 -17.56 15.46
C THR A 514 -3.62 -18.77 14.58
N PHE A 515 -4.73 -18.71 13.84
CA PHE A 515 -5.22 -19.86 13.07
C PHE A 515 -4.82 -19.85 11.60
N PHE A 516 -4.47 -18.68 11.05
CA PHE A 516 -4.05 -18.53 9.65
C PHE A 516 -2.76 -17.71 9.54
N PRO A 517 -1.66 -18.13 10.20
CA PRO A 517 -0.44 -17.33 10.27
C PRO A 517 0.16 -17.15 8.88
N PHE A 518 0.23 -18.20 8.06
CA PHE A 518 0.83 -18.13 6.73
C PHE A 518 -0.10 -18.80 5.71
N LYS A 519 -0.46 -18.07 4.65
CA LYS A 519 -1.20 -18.62 3.51
C LYS A 519 -0.25 -18.74 2.32
N PRO A 520 0.19 -19.95 1.93
CA PRO A 520 0.96 -20.11 0.71
C PRO A 520 0.08 -19.79 -0.50
N ARG A 521 0.53 -18.87 -1.37
CA ARG A 521 0.00 -18.74 -2.72
C ARG A 521 0.56 -19.90 -3.54
N GLN A 522 -0.11 -21.04 -3.54
CA GLN A 522 0.35 -22.24 -4.23
C GLN A 522 0.45 -22.03 -5.75
N ARG A 523 1.54 -22.54 -6.34
CA ARG A 523 1.74 -22.78 -7.80
C ARG A 523 1.72 -21.54 -8.70
N LEU A 524 2.41 -20.46 -8.34
CA LEU A 524 2.51 -19.29 -9.23
C LEU A 524 3.46 -19.53 -10.41
N LEU A 525 4.61 -20.19 -10.20
CA LEU A 525 5.58 -20.49 -11.26
C LEU A 525 5.03 -21.41 -12.36
N TYR A 526 4.06 -22.27 -12.02
CA TYR A 526 3.45 -23.23 -12.95
C TYR A 526 2.16 -22.71 -13.62
N LYS A 527 1.58 -21.60 -13.14
CA LYS A 527 0.28 -21.12 -13.62
C LYS A 527 0.38 -20.40 -14.98
N GLU A 528 1.45 -19.63 -15.22
CA GLU A 528 1.65 -18.96 -16.52
C GLU A 528 1.87 -19.97 -17.66
N VAL A 529 2.48 -21.12 -17.41
CA VAL A 529 2.68 -22.18 -18.43
C VAL A 529 1.35 -22.75 -18.95
N SER A 530 0.26 -22.65 -18.17
CA SER A 530 -1.05 -23.18 -18.56
C SER A 530 -1.92 -22.23 -19.40
N HIS A 531 -1.53 -20.96 -19.57
CA HIS A 531 -2.25 -20.02 -20.43
C HIS A 531 -1.76 -20.01 -21.89
N ASP A 532 -0.59 -20.59 -22.17
CA ASP A 532 -0.02 -20.67 -23.53
C ASP A 532 -0.41 -21.97 -24.29
N HIS A 533 -1.22 -22.83 -23.68
CA HIS A 533 -1.79 -24.00 -24.33
C HIS A 533 -3.32 -23.97 -24.24
N GLU A 534 -3.94 -23.38 -25.26
CA GLU A 534 -5.28 -23.80 -25.67
C GLU A 534 -5.28 -25.34 -25.78
N PRO A 535 -6.19 -26.06 -25.11
CA PRO A 535 -6.31 -27.49 -25.33
C PRO A 535 -6.85 -27.70 -26.74
N ALA A 536 -5.96 -28.07 -27.65
CA ALA A 536 -6.34 -28.59 -28.96
C ALA A 536 -7.36 -29.70 -28.74
N SER A 537 -8.58 -29.43 -29.19
CA SER A 537 -9.70 -30.37 -29.28
C SER A 537 -9.22 -31.73 -29.80
N ARG A 538 -9.25 -32.77 -28.95
CA ARG A 538 -9.25 -34.16 -29.40
C ARG A 538 -10.63 -34.75 -29.16
N ALA A 539 -11.49 -34.55 -30.14
CA ALA A 539 -12.62 -35.44 -30.39
C ALA A 539 -12.04 -36.79 -30.84
N PHE A 540 -11.99 -37.76 -29.92
CA PHE A 540 -11.91 -39.17 -30.28
C PHE A 540 -13.28 -39.79 -30.02
N ASN A 541 -14.08 -39.86 -31.08
CA ASN A 541 -15.24 -40.73 -31.16
C ASN A 541 -14.76 -42.18 -31.08
N LEU A 542 -15.15 -42.90 -30.02
CA LEU A 542 -15.13 -44.36 -29.98
C LEU A 542 -16.57 -44.83 -30.06
N ALA A 543 -16.94 -45.40 -31.21
CA ALA A 543 -18.16 -46.20 -31.36
C ALA A 543 -18.01 -47.52 -30.57
N PRO A 544 -19.10 -48.09 -30.04
CA PRO A 544 -19.03 -49.36 -29.31
C PRO A 544 -18.99 -50.55 -30.28
N PRO A 545 -18.31 -51.65 -29.94
CA PRO A 545 -18.40 -52.88 -30.72
C PRO A 545 -19.68 -53.66 -30.38
N VAL A 546 -20.12 -54.44 -31.36
CA VAL A 546 -21.24 -55.39 -31.38
C VAL A 546 -21.19 -56.40 -30.24
#